data_AF-A0A968K841-F1
#
_entry.id   AF-A0A968K841-F1
#
_cell.length_a   1.000
_cell.length_b   1.000
_cell.length_c   1.000
_cell.angle_alpha   90.00
_cell.angle_beta   90.00
_cell.angle_gamma   90.00
#
_symmetry.space_group_name_H-M   'P 1'
#
loop_
_entity.id
_entity.type
_entity.pdbx_description
1 polymer ?
#
loop_
_entity_poly.entity_id
_entity_poly.type
_entity_poly.pdbx_seq_one_letter_code
_entity_poly.pdbx_strand_id
1 'polypeptide(L)'
;MVLETPAGRAIPEDFIRPIISAGIEPILMLNLPLSSPPHIKEIDILLQAYAHWGVHYISLFDRPNTLKAWREDIWVQQKLVERFLNTFIPLAKQVVEVGMFPLFPALEPGGNFWDTAFLKSALQSMAPKHAGLLEHLVIGAYAWSSNQSLNWGAGGPENWPGARPYETPKDQQDHRGFRIFDWYNAISQKTLGTELPIILLGTGSRLGDLCNLESQTVDNKHAEINVQIAKLLAGETTAFVTPETPHPVPENVLAGCFTDILYSDPNQSGPQTWYLPDGEVLPVVQKLKIWHSSRQLTQPHDIPLEVTNSNQSVESNSNHNQTKDLKLDQFDIPVRVTKPIKHYLLLPQYEWGVATWYLEASQPYIQKYSPTIGFSIKEAFLAEKVTVVGGIHTYPEQLITELEKSGSTVVQISGNGTDIATLLTIK
;
A
#
# COMPACT_ATOMS: atom_id res chain seq x y z
N MET A 1 -2.52 15.86 -5.65
CA MET A 1 -1.23 15.27 -5.23
C MET A 1 -1.23 15.17 -3.71
N VAL A 2 -0.88 14.02 -3.15
CA VAL A 2 -0.80 13.84 -1.69
C VAL A 2 0.59 14.25 -1.21
N LEU A 3 0.65 15.05 -0.16
CA LEU A 3 1.88 15.48 0.49
C LEU A 3 1.82 15.19 1.98
N GLU A 4 2.73 14.36 2.47
CA GLU A 4 2.88 14.13 3.90
C GLU A 4 3.64 15.29 4.54
N THR A 5 3.12 15.77 5.67
CA THR A 5 3.75 16.84 6.45
C THR A 5 3.67 16.48 7.92
N PRO A 6 4.81 16.35 8.62
CA PRO A 6 4.77 16.15 10.06
C PRO A 6 4.19 17.41 10.72
N ALA A 7 3.31 17.22 11.70
CA ALA A 7 2.61 18.31 12.40
C ALA A 7 3.52 19.44 12.92
N GLY A 8 4.76 19.11 13.27
CA GLY A 8 5.75 20.06 13.80
C GLY A 8 6.54 20.84 12.75
N ARG A 9 6.35 20.59 11.46
CA ARG A 9 7.08 21.29 10.38
C ARG A 9 6.21 21.49 9.14
N ALA A 10 5.88 22.76 8.89
CA ALA A 10 5.17 23.16 7.68
C ALA A 10 5.97 22.84 6.41
N ILE A 11 5.28 22.43 5.35
CA ILE A 11 5.82 22.48 4.00
C ILE A 11 5.95 23.95 3.60
N PRO A 12 7.11 24.42 3.12
CA PRO A 12 7.30 25.83 2.78
C PRO A 12 6.32 26.34 1.71
N GLU A 13 5.91 27.61 1.84
CA GLU A 13 5.08 28.32 0.86
C GLU A 13 5.65 28.24 -0.57
N ASP A 14 6.98 28.43 -0.69
CA ASP A 14 7.71 28.38 -1.96
C ASP A 14 7.68 27.01 -2.64
N PHE A 15 7.28 25.95 -1.92
CA PHE A 15 7.02 24.65 -2.51
C PHE A 15 5.54 24.49 -2.90
N ILE A 16 4.61 24.90 -2.03
CA ILE A 16 3.16 24.75 -2.24
C ILE A 16 2.65 25.62 -3.40
N ARG A 17 3.01 26.90 -3.44
CA ARG A 17 2.46 27.84 -4.43
C ARG A 17 2.80 27.46 -5.88
N PRO A 18 4.02 27.02 -6.22
CA PRO A 18 4.32 26.58 -7.58
C PRO A 18 3.49 25.36 -8.02
N ILE A 19 3.20 24.41 -7.11
CA ILE A 19 2.35 23.25 -7.40
C ILE A 19 0.94 23.70 -7.77
N ILE A 20 0.34 24.58 -6.95
CA ILE A 20 -0.99 25.13 -7.19
C ILE A 20 -1.00 25.95 -8.49
N SER A 21 0.03 26.76 -8.73
CA SER A 21 0.17 27.56 -9.95
C SER A 21 0.29 26.70 -11.22
N ALA A 22 0.76 25.45 -11.09
CA ALA A 22 0.79 24.47 -12.16
C ALA A 22 -0.56 23.73 -12.35
N GLY A 23 -1.62 24.13 -11.63
CA GLY A 23 -2.94 23.51 -11.70
C GLY A 23 -3.04 22.17 -10.96
N ILE A 24 -2.09 21.87 -10.07
CA ILE A 24 -2.10 20.64 -9.27
C ILE A 24 -2.70 20.96 -7.90
N GLU A 25 -3.79 20.28 -7.55
CA GLU A 25 -4.42 20.40 -6.24
C GLU A 25 -3.65 19.59 -5.17
N PRO A 26 -3.03 20.21 -4.16
CA PRO A 26 -2.37 19.51 -3.07
C PRO A 26 -3.38 19.03 -2.01
N ILE A 27 -3.19 17.81 -1.52
CA ILE A 27 -3.90 17.25 -0.37
C ILE A 27 -2.84 17.02 0.71
N LEU A 28 -2.92 17.75 1.81
CA LEU A 28 -1.93 17.64 2.88
C LEU A 28 -2.36 16.59 3.90
N MET A 29 -1.48 15.63 4.17
CA MET A 29 -1.66 14.62 5.21
C MET A 29 -0.78 14.98 6.41
N LEU A 30 -1.40 15.40 7.51
CA LEU A 30 -0.69 15.81 8.73
C LEU A 30 -0.26 14.61 9.60
N ASN A 31 -0.92 13.46 9.42
CA ASN A 31 -0.69 12.21 10.16
C ASN A 31 -0.55 12.44 11.68
N LEU A 32 -1.48 13.21 12.25
CA LEU A 32 -1.46 13.56 13.67
C LEU A 32 -1.52 12.30 14.54
N PRO A 33 -0.72 12.20 15.62
CA PRO A 33 -0.75 11.04 16.50
C PRO A 33 -2.04 11.01 17.34
N LEU A 34 -2.78 9.90 17.30
CA LEU A 34 -3.99 9.73 18.13
C LEU A 34 -3.70 9.62 19.63
N SER A 35 -2.48 9.22 19.98
CA SER A 35 -2.04 9.09 21.38
C SER A 35 -1.81 10.42 22.08
N SER A 36 -1.52 11.48 21.32
CA SER A 36 -1.25 12.82 21.83
C SER A 36 -1.58 13.86 20.74
N PRO A 37 -2.87 14.03 20.40
CA PRO A 37 -3.27 14.98 19.37
C PRO A 37 -2.89 16.41 19.81
N PRO A 38 -2.42 17.26 18.89
CA PRO A 38 -2.07 18.65 19.22
C PRO A 38 -3.31 19.43 19.66
N HIS A 39 -3.08 20.51 20.41
CA HIS A 39 -4.16 21.43 20.73
C HIS A 39 -4.60 22.21 19.49
N ILE A 40 -5.89 22.54 19.38
CA ILE A 40 -6.45 23.26 18.21
C ILE A 40 -5.65 24.54 17.92
N LYS A 41 -5.30 25.30 18.97
CA LYS A 41 -4.51 26.54 18.85
C LYS A 41 -3.10 26.33 18.25
N GLU A 42 -2.52 25.15 18.44
CA GLU A 42 -1.19 24.82 17.90
C GLU A 42 -1.26 24.61 16.39
N ILE A 43 -2.35 24.01 15.89
CA ILE A 43 -2.51 23.72 14.46
C ILE A 43 -3.20 24.86 13.71
N ASP A 44 -3.94 25.73 14.38
CA ASP A 44 -4.73 26.80 13.76
C ASP A 44 -3.86 27.72 12.88
N ILE A 45 -2.71 28.15 13.39
CA ILE A 45 -1.77 28.99 12.64
C ILE A 45 -1.28 28.27 11.37
N LEU A 46 -1.00 26.97 11.47
CA LEU A 46 -0.57 26.15 10.35
C LEU A 46 -1.68 26.00 9.30
N LEU A 47 -2.92 25.73 9.75
CA LEU A 47 -4.07 25.61 8.87
C LEU A 47 -4.39 26.94 8.15
N GLN A 48 -4.32 28.08 8.85
CA GLN A 48 -4.51 29.40 8.25
C GLN A 48 -3.46 29.71 7.19
N ALA A 49 -2.20 29.35 7.43
CA ALA A 49 -1.13 29.51 6.45
C ALA A 49 -1.41 28.68 5.19
N TYR A 50 -1.74 27.39 5.34
CA TYR A 50 -2.07 26.52 4.21
C TYR A 50 -3.30 27.00 3.43
N ALA A 51 -4.36 27.42 4.12
CA ALA A 51 -5.54 28.01 3.48
C ALA A 51 -5.16 29.27 2.69
N HIS A 52 -4.35 30.16 3.25
CA HIS A 52 -3.87 31.36 2.57
C HIS A 52 -3.02 31.06 1.33
N TRP A 53 -2.26 29.96 1.35
CA TRP A 53 -1.47 29.50 0.20
C TRP A 53 -2.33 28.82 -0.89
N GLY A 54 -3.60 28.55 -0.61
CA GLY A 54 -4.56 27.98 -1.57
C GLY A 54 -4.76 26.47 -1.46
N VAL A 55 -4.38 25.85 -0.34
CA VAL A 55 -4.68 24.43 -0.07
C VAL A 55 -6.16 24.32 0.30
N HIS A 56 -6.89 23.39 -0.33
CA HIS A 56 -8.29 23.14 0.02
C HIS A 56 -8.53 21.88 0.86
N TYR A 57 -7.65 20.86 0.79
CA TYR A 57 -7.91 19.55 1.38
C TYR A 57 -6.87 19.16 2.42
N ILE A 58 -7.34 18.81 3.63
CA ILE A 58 -6.48 18.39 4.75
C ILE A 58 -6.94 17.04 5.30
N SER A 59 -6.05 16.04 5.33
CA SER A 59 -6.22 14.83 6.14
C SER A 59 -5.48 14.98 7.47
N LEU A 60 -6.23 14.93 8.56
CA LEU A 60 -5.69 15.12 9.91
C LEU A 60 -5.04 13.83 10.46
N PHE A 61 -5.62 12.68 10.17
CA PHE A 61 -5.20 11.39 10.69
C PHE A 61 -5.06 10.38 9.55
N ASP A 62 -4.46 9.22 9.84
CA ASP A 62 -4.40 8.10 8.92
C ASP A 62 -4.68 6.78 9.64
N ARG A 63 -5.43 5.90 8.98
CA ARG A 63 -5.76 4.52 9.40
C ARG A 63 -6.11 4.36 10.89
N PRO A 64 -7.06 5.15 11.44
CA PRO A 64 -7.48 5.01 12.84
C PRO A 64 -8.17 3.67 13.13
N ASN A 65 -8.45 2.84 12.13
CA ASN A 65 -9.01 1.50 12.30
C ASN A 65 -7.93 0.40 12.42
N THR A 66 -6.66 0.77 12.58
CA THR A 66 -5.54 -0.18 12.79
C THR A 66 -5.00 -0.12 14.21
N LEU A 67 -4.46 -1.24 14.71
CA LEU A 67 -3.80 -1.32 16.02
C LEU A 67 -2.67 -0.29 16.15
N LYS A 68 -1.87 -0.13 15.09
CA LYS A 68 -0.68 0.74 15.06
C LYS A 68 -1.00 2.22 15.28
N ALA A 69 -2.20 2.67 14.94
CA ALA A 69 -2.60 4.06 15.11
C ALA A 69 -2.82 4.44 16.59
N TRP A 70 -2.91 3.46 17.49
CA TRP A 70 -3.26 3.66 18.89
C TRP A 70 -2.19 3.12 19.82
N ARG A 71 -2.19 3.63 21.05
CA ARG A 71 -1.59 2.88 22.16
C ARG A 71 -2.45 1.65 22.48
N GLU A 72 -1.80 0.55 22.83
CA GLU A 72 -2.47 -0.74 23.09
C GLU A 72 -3.55 -0.64 24.18
N ASP A 73 -3.29 0.13 25.24
CA ASP A 73 -4.23 0.36 26.35
C ASP A 73 -5.48 1.13 25.93
N ILE A 74 -5.38 1.97 24.90
CA ILE A 74 -6.51 2.71 24.34
C ILE A 74 -7.26 1.85 23.34
N TRP A 75 -6.58 1.04 22.53
CA TRP A 75 -7.22 0.21 21.50
C TRP A 75 -8.29 -0.72 22.06
N VAL A 76 -7.98 -1.43 23.14
CA VAL A 76 -8.85 -2.46 23.73
C VAL A 76 -10.11 -1.91 24.42
N GLN A 77 -10.20 -0.59 24.61
CA GLN A 77 -11.34 0.03 25.28
C GLN A 77 -12.58 0.07 24.37
N GLN A 78 -13.76 -0.15 24.94
CA GLN A 78 -15.05 -0.09 24.23
C GLN A 78 -15.33 1.28 23.61
N LYS A 79 -16.05 1.34 22.48
CA LYS A 79 -16.41 2.60 21.77
C LYS A 79 -15.21 3.31 21.13
N LEU A 80 -14.32 2.55 20.49
CA LEU A 80 -13.15 3.06 19.76
C LEU A 80 -13.51 4.20 18.79
N VAL A 81 -14.60 4.02 18.03
CA VAL A 81 -15.08 5.01 17.05
C VAL A 81 -15.49 6.33 17.74
N GLU A 82 -16.23 6.27 18.85
CA GLU A 82 -16.62 7.48 19.58
C GLU A 82 -15.40 8.22 20.14
N ARG A 83 -14.41 7.49 20.67
CA ARG A 83 -13.16 8.10 21.14
C ARG A 83 -12.38 8.76 20.02
N PHE A 84 -12.28 8.12 18.87
CA PHE A 84 -11.69 8.72 17.67
C PHE A 84 -12.40 10.03 17.31
N LEU A 85 -13.74 10.00 17.25
CA LEU A 85 -14.54 11.18 16.89
C LEU A 85 -14.40 12.33 17.88
N ASN A 86 -14.25 12.06 19.17
CA ASN A 86 -14.00 13.09 20.18
C ASN A 86 -12.69 13.86 19.92
N THR A 87 -11.71 13.22 19.30
CA THR A 87 -10.45 13.85 18.88
C THR A 87 -10.57 14.49 17.49
N PHE A 88 -11.19 13.79 16.53
CA PHE A 88 -11.27 14.21 15.15
C PHE A 88 -12.17 15.43 14.94
N ILE A 89 -13.38 15.43 15.51
CA ILE A 89 -14.41 16.44 15.19
C ILE A 89 -13.96 17.87 15.53
N PRO A 90 -13.37 18.16 16.70
CA PRO A 90 -12.93 19.52 17.02
C PRO A 90 -11.89 20.05 16.02
N LEU A 91 -10.94 19.20 15.60
CA LEU A 91 -9.91 19.58 14.62
C LEU A 91 -10.49 19.71 13.21
N ALA A 92 -11.39 18.81 12.81
CA ALA A 92 -12.06 18.88 11.52
C ALA A 92 -12.94 20.14 11.38
N LYS A 93 -13.59 20.56 12.47
CA LYS A 93 -14.31 21.84 12.50
C LYS A 93 -13.37 23.02 12.31
N GLN A 94 -12.18 23.00 12.91
CA GLN A 94 -11.19 24.06 12.68
C GLN A 94 -10.80 24.16 11.20
N VAL A 95 -10.64 23.03 10.51
CA VAL A 95 -10.36 22.99 9.07
C VAL A 95 -11.49 23.68 8.27
N VAL A 96 -12.75 23.42 8.61
CA VAL A 96 -13.90 24.08 7.99
C VAL A 96 -13.92 25.59 8.30
N GLU A 97 -13.64 25.98 9.54
CA GLU A 97 -13.64 27.38 9.97
C GLU A 97 -12.62 28.24 9.21
N VAL A 98 -11.47 27.66 8.82
CA VAL A 98 -10.46 28.36 8.00
C VAL A 98 -10.75 28.29 6.49
N GLY A 99 -11.88 27.69 6.09
CA GLY A 99 -12.32 27.62 4.68
C GLY A 99 -11.78 26.44 3.88
N MET A 100 -11.32 25.37 4.54
CA MET A 100 -10.84 24.15 3.90
C MET A 100 -11.80 22.97 4.12
N PHE A 101 -11.61 21.90 3.37
CA PHE A 101 -12.36 20.64 3.46
C PHE A 101 -11.58 19.60 4.27
N PRO A 102 -12.08 19.18 5.44
CA PRO A 102 -11.48 18.07 6.18
C PRO A 102 -11.76 16.76 5.47
N LEU A 103 -10.72 15.94 5.32
CA LEU A 103 -10.88 14.55 4.96
C LEU A 103 -11.17 13.73 6.22
N PHE A 104 -12.25 12.96 6.20
CA PHE A 104 -12.34 11.78 7.04
C PHE A 104 -11.16 10.87 6.67
N PRO A 105 -10.35 10.43 7.66
CA PRO A 105 -9.10 9.75 7.36
C PRO A 105 -9.35 8.50 6.54
N ALA A 106 -8.44 8.21 5.60
CA ALA A 106 -8.46 6.92 4.93
C ALA A 106 -8.29 5.81 5.95
N LEU A 107 -9.15 4.80 5.84
CA LEU A 107 -9.11 3.62 6.68
C LEU A 107 -8.30 2.53 5.96
N GLU A 108 -7.65 1.67 6.74
CA GLU A 108 -6.98 0.48 6.20
C GLU A 108 -8.04 -0.51 5.73
N PRO A 109 -8.11 -0.86 4.43
CA PRO A 109 -9.11 -1.80 3.92
C PRO A 109 -8.95 -3.17 4.57
N GLY A 110 -9.98 -3.65 5.27
CA GLY A 110 -9.91 -4.89 6.04
C GLY A 110 -8.97 -4.83 7.25
N GLY A 111 -8.68 -3.63 7.75
CA GLY A 111 -7.82 -3.41 8.92
C GLY A 111 -8.33 -4.08 10.20
N ASN A 112 -7.57 -3.93 11.30
CA ASN A 112 -7.87 -4.60 12.57
C ASN A 112 -9.31 -4.37 13.05
N PHE A 113 -9.78 -3.13 12.94
CA PHE A 113 -11.20 -2.81 12.98
C PHE A 113 -11.70 -2.69 11.53
N TRP A 114 -12.69 -3.50 11.16
CA TRP A 114 -13.21 -3.53 9.80
C TRP A 114 -13.69 -2.15 9.35
N ASP A 115 -13.10 -1.60 8.31
CA ASP A 115 -13.22 -0.20 7.92
C ASP A 115 -14.64 0.19 7.50
N THR A 116 -15.37 -0.67 6.78
CA THR A 116 -16.78 -0.39 6.45
C THR A 116 -17.67 -0.32 7.70
N ALA A 117 -17.36 -1.10 8.75
CA ALA A 117 -18.05 -1.01 10.03
C ALA A 117 -17.64 0.26 10.81
N PHE A 118 -16.36 0.63 10.75
CA PHE A 118 -15.83 1.84 11.37
C PHE A 118 -16.47 3.09 10.76
N LEU A 119 -16.43 3.23 9.43
CA LEU A 119 -17.00 4.35 8.69
C LEU A 119 -18.50 4.48 8.96
N LYS A 120 -19.25 3.38 8.86
CA LYS A 120 -20.69 3.37 9.17
C LYS A 120 -20.96 3.89 10.58
N SER A 121 -20.25 3.37 11.57
CA SER A 121 -20.41 3.78 12.97
C SER A 121 -20.04 5.26 13.17
N ALA A 122 -19.01 5.74 12.45
CA ALA A 122 -18.57 7.12 12.53
C ALA A 122 -19.62 8.09 11.95
N LEU A 123 -20.11 7.83 10.72
CA LEU A 123 -21.14 8.63 10.08
C LEU A 123 -22.44 8.63 10.90
N GLN A 124 -22.84 7.47 11.43
CA GLN A 124 -24.02 7.36 12.30
C GLN A 124 -23.90 8.18 13.58
N SER A 125 -22.69 8.26 14.15
CA SER A 125 -22.43 9.05 15.36
C SER A 125 -22.37 10.55 15.07
N MET A 126 -21.90 10.94 13.89
CA MET A 126 -21.80 12.34 13.47
C MET A 126 -23.15 12.93 13.04
N ALA A 127 -23.98 12.18 12.32
CA ALA A 127 -25.20 12.65 11.68
C ALA A 127 -26.14 13.47 12.60
N PRO A 128 -26.43 13.06 13.85
CA PRO A 128 -27.40 13.77 14.69
C PRO A 128 -26.91 15.13 15.21
N LYS A 129 -25.59 15.35 15.30
CA LYS A 129 -24.99 16.50 16.03
C LYS A 129 -24.04 17.36 15.19
N HIS A 130 -23.64 16.88 14.02
CA HIS A 130 -22.56 17.46 13.24
C HIS A 130 -22.91 17.57 11.74
N ALA A 131 -24.19 17.81 11.42
CA ALA A 131 -24.66 17.97 10.04
C ALA A 131 -23.84 19.02 9.25
N GLY A 132 -23.58 20.20 9.82
CA GLY A 132 -22.78 21.23 9.14
C GLY A 132 -21.33 20.83 8.87
N LEU A 133 -20.74 19.93 9.67
CA LEU A 133 -19.42 19.36 9.36
C LEU A 133 -19.53 18.34 8.23
N LEU A 134 -20.58 17.52 8.21
CA LEU A 134 -20.80 16.51 7.16
C LEU A 134 -20.99 17.12 5.77
N GLU A 135 -21.58 18.32 5.68
CA GLU A 135 -21.71 19.07 4.41
C GLU A 135 -20.37 19.44 3.78
N HIS A 136 -19.29 19.51 4.57
CA HIS A 136 -17.95 19.86 4.12
C HIS A 136 -16.97 18.66 4.18
N LEU A 137 -17.44 17.50 4.62
CA LEU A 137 -16.60 16.33 4.84
C LEU A 137 -16.37 15.57 3.54
N VAL A 138 -15.10 15.29 3.26
CA VAL A 138 -14.69 14.40 2.16
C VAL A 138 -14.21 13.08 2.75
N ILE A 139 -14.56 11.94 2.17
CA ILE A 139 -14.07 10.64 2.64
C ILE A 139 -12.74 10.31 1.95
N GLY A 140 -11.69 10.08 2.73
CA GLY A 140 -10.45 9.46 2.26
C GLY A 140 -10.61 7.94 2.13
N ALA A 141 -10.03 7.34 1.09
CA ALA A 141 -9.98 5.88 0.95
C ALA A 141 -8.66 5.40 0.33
N TYR A 142 -8.26 4.17 0.68
CA TYR A 142 -7.20 3.44 -0.01
C TYR A 142 -7.82 2.41 -0.95
N ALA A 143 -7.62 2.60 -2.26
CA ALA A 143 -8.21 1.82 -3.35
C ALA A 143 -7.16 1.01 -4.10
N TRP A 144 -6.29 0.31 -3.37
CA TRP A 144 -5.32 -0.60 -3.95
C TRP A 144 -6.03 -1.69 -4.74
N SER A 145 -5.56 -2.00 -5.95
CA SER A 145 -6.16 -3.10 -6.71
C SER A 145 -5.76 -4.45 -6.13
N SER A 146 -4.60 -4.56 -5.47
CA SER A 146 -4.09 -5.79 -4.84
C SER A 146 -4.17 -7.01 -5.78
N ASN A 147 -3.87 -6.79 -7.07
CA ASN A 147 -3.95 -7.78 -8.15
C ASN A 147 -5.36 -8.39 -8.37
N GLN A 148 -6.41 -7.76 -7.83
CA GLN A 148 -7.78 -8.11 -8.12
C GLN A 148 -8.22 -7.49 -9.45
N SER A 149 -9.34 -8.00 -9.99
CA SER A 149 -10.04 -7.31 -11.07
C SER A 149 -10.36 -5.87 -10.66
N LEU A 150 -10.29 -4.92 -11.61
CA LEU A 150 -10.72 -3.53 -11.36
C LEU A 150 -12.23 -3.43 -11.09
N ASN A 151 -12.99 -4.49 -11.35
CA ASN A 151 -14.41 -4.62 -10.98
C ASN A 151 -14.63 -5.40 -9.66
N TRP A 152 -13.56 -5.79 -8.96
CA TRP A 152 -13.71 -6.50 -7.69
C TRP A 152 -14.48 -5.63 -6.68
N GLY A 153 -15.58 -6.16 -6.15
CA GLY A 153 -16.47 -5.47 -5.22
C GLY A 153 -17.37 -4.44 -5.89
N ALA A 154 -17.46 -4.39 -7.22
CA ALA A 154 -18.25 -3.39 -7.93
C ALA A 154 -19.74 -3.46 -7.59
N GLY A 155 -20.35 -2.30 -7.37
CA GLY A 155 -21.74 -2.16 -6.95
C GLY A 155 -21.99 -2.43 -5.47
N GLY A 156 -20.93 -2.56 -4.66
CA GLY A 156 -21.04 -2.49 -3.21
C GLY A 156 -21.80 -3.65 -2.57
N PRO A 157 -22.25 -3.48 -1.31
CA PRO A 157 -22.99 -4.50 -0.57
C PRO A 157 -24.35 -4.86 -1.20
N GLU A 158 -24.88 -4.04 -2.11
CA GLU A 158 -26.10 -4.31 -2.87
C GLU A 158 -25.92 -5.48 -3.83
N ASN A 159 -24.77 -5.54 -4.51
CA ASN A 159 -24.41 -6.65 -5.41
C ASN A 159 -23.77 -7.83 -4.67
N TRP A 160 -23.15 -7.56 -3.50
CA TRP A 160 -22.43 -8.56 -2.71
C TRP A 160 -22.96 -8.66 -1.27
N PRO A 161 -24.25 -9.00 -1.06
CA PRO A 161 -24.88 -8.98 0.25
C PRO A 161 -24.33 -10.04 1.23
N GLY A 162 -23.60 -11.03 0.71
CA GLY A 162 -22.99 -12.09 1.50
C GLY A 162 -21.66 -11.69 2.17
N ALA A 163 -21.02 -10.61 1.73
CA ALA A 163 -19.76 -10.16 2.32
C ALA A 163 -20.00 -9.56 3.71
N ARG A 164 -19.23 -10.03 4.70
CA ARG A 164 -19.33 -9.59 6.09
C ARG A 164 -17.95 -9.17 6.60
N PRO A 165 -17.89 -8.37 7.68
CA PRO A 165 -16.65 -8.10 8.36
C PRO A 165 -15.88 -9.40 8.63
N TYR A 166 -14.63 -9.45 8.16
CA TYR A 166 -13.69 -10.58 8.33
C TYR A 166 -14.08 -11.89 7.63
N GLU A 167 -15.16 -11.91 6.84
CA GLU A 167 -15.64 -13.11 6.16
C GLU A 167 -16.21 -12.76 4.77
N THR A 168 -15.51 -13.19 3.73
CA THR A 168 -15.95 -13.05 2.34
C THR A 168 -16.13 -14.45 1.75
N PRO A 169 -17.38 -14.91 1.53
CA PRO A 169 -17.65 -16.21 0.89
C PRO A 169 -17.05 -16.30 -0.52
N LYS A 170 -16.78 -17.52 -1.00
CA LYS A 170 -16.09 -17.76 -2.29
C LYS A 170 -16.84 -17.23 -3.52
N ASP A 171 -18.16 -17.16 -3.44
CA ASP A 171 -19.06 -16.66 -4.48
C ASP A 171 -19.36 -15.16 -4.33
N GLN A 172 -18.74 -14.50 -3.34
CA GLN A 172 -18.94 -13.10 -3.02
C GLN A 172 -17.63 -12.32 -3.23
N GLN A 173 -17.76 -11.00 -3.36
CA GLN A 173 -16.65 -10.08 -3.38
C GLN A 173 -16.81 -9.08 -2.25
N ASP A 174 -15.69 -8.57 -1.75
CA ASP A 174 -15.68 -7.55 -0.71
C ASP A 174 -15.14 -6.22 -1.24
N HIS A 175 -14.99 -5.26 -0.34
CA HIS A 175 -14.55 -3.91 -0.65
C HIS A 175 -13.03 -3.78 -0.82
N ARG A 176 -12.24 -4.85 -0.62
CA ARG A 176 -10.77 -4.81 -0.66
C ARG A 176 -10.27 -4.88 -2.10
N GLY A 177 -10.39 -3.75 -2.78
CA GLY A 177 -9.96 -3.57 -4.16
C GLY A 177 -10.16 -2.13 -4.62
N PHE A 178 -9.98 -1.90 -5.92
CA PHE A 178 -10.12 -0.57 -6.51
C PHE A 178 -11.52 0.04 -6.27
N ARG A 179 -12.59 -0.77 -6.25
CA ARG A 179 -13.99 -0.33 -6.10
C ARG A 179 -14.44 -0.09 -4.66
N ILE A 180 -13.52 0.11 -3.71
CA ILE A 180 -13.86 0.42 -2.31
C ILE A 180 -14.86 1.58 -2.18
N PHE A 181 -14.79 2.55 -3.10
CA PHE A 181 -15.70 3.69 -3.14
C PHE A 181 -17.17 3.30 -3.34
N ASP A 182 -17.50 2.20 -4.02
CA ASP A 182 -18.89 1.74 -4.15
C ASP A 182 -19.47 1.35 -2.77
N TRP A 183 -18.64 0.75 -1.92
CA TRP A 183 -19.03 0.36 -0.56
C TRP A 183 -19.16 1.57 0.36
N TYR A 184 -18.28 2.56 0.22
CA TYR A 184 -18.33 3.79 1.01
C TYR A 184 -19.50 4.68 0.57
N ASN A 185 -19.84 4.69 -0.72
CA ASN A 185 -21.06 5.31 -1.24
C ASN A 185 -22.31 4.66 -0.65
N ALA A 186 -22.42 3.33 -0.67
CA ALA A 186 -23.55 2.63 -0.06
C ALA A 186 -23.71 2.96 1.44
N ILE A 187 -22.60 3.08 2.17
CA ILE A 187 -22.62 3.45 3.60
C ILE A 187 -23.09 4.90 3.80
N SER A 188 -22.54 5.86 3.06
CA SER A 188 -22.92 7.28 3.16
C SER A 188 -24.38 7.48 2.74
N GLN A 189 -24.78 6.92 1.60
CA GLN A 189 -26.17 6.96 1.13
C GLN A 189 -27.15 6.37 2.15
N LYS A 190 -26.85 5.20 2.72
CA LYS A 190 -27.72 4.55 3.71
C LYS A 190 -27.79 5.29 5.04
N THR A 191 -26.72 5.97 5.43
CA THR A 191 -26.60 6.61 6.75
C THR A 191 -27.07 8.06 6.74
N LEU A 192 -26.76 8.78 5.66
CA LEU A 192 -26.96 10.23 5.53
C LEU A 192 -28.05 10.60 4.51
N GLY A 193 -28.47 9.64 3.66
CA GLY A 193 -29.39 9.90 2.55
C GLY A 193 -28.72 10.49 1.30
N THR A 194 -27.41 10.71 1.34
CA THR A 194 -26.60 11.26 0.25
C THR A 194 -25.23 10.60 0.21
N GLU A 195 -24.66 10.47 -0.98
CA GLU A 195 -23.26 10.10 -1.16
C GLU A 195 -22.35 11.28 -0.81
N LEU A 196 -21.33 11.04 0.01
CA LEU A 196 -20.30 12.05 0.30
C LEU A 196 -19.22 12.05 -0.80
N PRO A 197 -18.55 13.18 -1.06
CA PRO A 197 -17.39 13.20 -1.93
C PRO A 197 -16.29 12.28 -1.40
N ILE A 198 -15.58 11.59 -2.30
CA ILE A 198 -14.50 10.66 -1.99
C ILE A 198 -13.20 11.09 -2.68
N ILE A 199 -12.08 10.99 -1.97
CA ILE A 199 -10.74 11.08 -2.55
C ILE A 199 -10.01 9.76 -2.26
N LEU A 200 -9.50 9.11 -3.30
CA LEU A 200 -8.65 7.93 -3.14
C LEU A 200 -7.23 8.41 -2.84
N LEU A 201 -6.85 8.41 -1.56
CA LEU A 201 -5.54 8.89 -1.09
C LEU A 201 -4.40 7.97 -1.50
N GLY A 202 -4.69 6.71 -1.81
CA GLY A 202 -3.77 5.79 -2.47
C GLY A 202 -4.54 4.87 -3.39
N THR A 203 -4.08 4.77 -4.64
CA THR A 203 -4.64 3.89 -5.66
C THR A 203 -3.52 3.31 -6.53
N GLY A 204 -3.86 2.30 -7.31
CA GLY A 204 -2.94 1.64 -8.21
C GLY A 204 -2.73 0.18 -7.88
N SER A 205 -1.86 -0.43 -8.67
CA SER A 205 -1.29 -1.74 -8.39
C SER A 205 0.18 -1.61 -8.05
N ARG A 206 0.71 -2.45 -7.18
CA ARG A 206 2.12 -2.47 -6.78
C ARG A 206 2.83 -3.69 -7.36
N LEU A 207 4.14 -3.57 -7.56
CA LEU A 207 4.94 -4.75 -7.92
C LEU A 207 4.87 -5.77 -6.78
N GLY A 208 4.80 -7.05 -7.13
CA GLY A 208 4.64 -8.15 -6.17
C GLY A 208 3.25 -8.31 -5.58
N ASP A 209 2.26 -7.46 -5.91
CA ASP A 209 0.89 -7.64 -5.43
C ASP A 209 0.33 -9.00 -5.89
N LEU A 210 -0.35 -9.68 -4.97
CA LEU A 210 -1.01 -10.97 -5.15
C LEU A 210 -2.44 -10.88 -4.63
N CYS A 211 -3.42 -11.30 -5.41
CA CYS A 211 -4.82 -11.33 -4.97
C CYS A 211 -5.13 -12.61 -4.20
N ASN A 212 -4.41 -13.68 -4.52
CA ASN A 212 -4.36 -14.92 -3.77
C ASN A 212 -3.02 -15.63 -4.02
N LEU A 213 -2.74 -16.66 -3.23
CA LEU A 213 -1.49 -17.42 -3.27
C LEU A 213 -1.27 -18.20 -4.58
N GLU A 214 -2.30 -18.38 -5.39
CA GLU A 214 -2.26 -19.14 -6.65
C GLU A 214 -2.08 -18.22 -7.88
N SER A 215 -2.18 -16.90 -7.69
CA SER A 215 -2.12 -15.92 -8.77
C SER A 215 -0.68 -15.51 -9.10
N GLN A 216 -0.43 -15.16 -10.35
CA GLN A 216 0.84 -14.55 -10.74
C GLN A 216 0.93 -13.13 -10.17
N THR A 217 2.13 -12.67 -9.82
CA THR A 217 2.36 -11.29 -9.39
C THR A 217 1.96 -10.30 -10.47
N VAL A 218 1.64 -9.07 -10.06
CA VAL A 218 1.27 -7.99 -10.98
C VAL A 218 2.41 -7.57 -11.91
N ASP A 219 3.66 -7.96 -11.66
CA ASP A 219 4.86 -7.39 -12.27
C ASP A 219 4.76 -7.16 -13.79
N ASN A 220 4.29 -8.15 -14.54
CA ASN A 220 4.15 -8.06 -16.00
C ASN A 220 2.98 -7.18 -16.46
N LYS A 221 1.96 -6.98 -15.63
CA LYS A 221 0.73 -6.21 -15.91
C LYS A 221 0.68 -4.86 -15.18
N HIS A 222 1.65 -4.57 -14.32
CA HIS A 222 1.70 -3.39 -13.45
C HIS A 222 1.47 -2.09 -14.21
N ALA A 223 2.17 -1.91 -15.33
CA ALA A 223 2.04 -0.69 -16.12
C ALA A 223 0.68 -0.57 -16.80
N GLU A 224 0.05 -1.69 -17.18
CA GLU A 224 -1.23 -1.71 -17.87
C GLU A 224 -2.38 -1.44 -16.92
N ILE A 225 -2.36 -2.07 -15.74
CA ILE A 225 -3.38 -1.87 -14.70
C ILE A 225 -3.38 -0.41 -14.23
N ASN A 226 -2.20 0.15 -13.92
CA ASN A 226 -2.12 1.54 -13.46
C ASN A 226 -2.56 2.55 -14.55
N VAL A 227 -2.27 2.29 -15.83
CA VAL A 227 -2.79 3.13 -16.94
C VAL A 227 -4.30 3.00 -17.07
N GLN A 228 -4.87 1.80 -16.91
CA GLN A 228 -6.32 1.61 -16.91
C GLN A 228 -7.00 2.35 -15.74
N ILE A 229 -6.42 2.29 -14.54
CA ILE A 229 -6.89 3.06 -13.38
C ILE A 229 -6.87 4.56 -13.70
N ALA A 230 -5.78 5.08 -14.27
CA ALA A 230 -5.67 6.49 -14.63
C ALA A 230 -6.74 6.91 -15.66
N LYS A 231 -7.02 6.07 -16.66
CA LYS A 231 -8.10 6.27 -17.64
C LYS A 231 -9.49 6.29 -17.01
N LEU A 232 -9.76 5.39 -16.07
CA LEU A 232 -11.04 5.34 -15.37
C LEU A 232 -11.27 6.57 -14.49
N LEU A 233 -10.25 6.98 -13.74
CA LEU A 233 -10.29 8.21 -12.93
C LEU A 233 -10.40 9.48 -13.79
N ALA A 234 -9.93 9.39 -15.03
CA ALA A 234 -10.08 10.43 -16.05
C ALA A 234 -11.47 10.49 -16.69
N GLY A 235 -12.37 9.55 -16.37
CA GLY A 235 -13.70 9.42 -16.98
C GLY A 235 -13.71 8.81 -18.37
N GLU A 236 -12.60 8.19 -18.82
CA GLU A 236 -12.57 7.49 -20.10
C GLU A 236 -13.33 6.16 -20.01
N THR A 237 -14.36 6.00 -20.83
CA THR A 237 -15.13 4.75 -20.97
C THR A 237 -14.87 4.10 -22.32
N THR A 238 -14.87 2.76 -22.37
CA THR A 238 -14.78 2.05 -23.65
C THR A 238 -16.13 2.02 -24.37
N ALA A 239 -16.13 2.19 -25.69
CA ALA A 239 -17.35 2.13 -26.49
C ALA A 239 -17.97 0.71 -26.57
N PHE A 240 -17.12 -0.31 -26.38
CA PHE A 240 -17.54 -1.71 -26.33
C PHE A 240 -17.42 -2.20 -24.89
N VAL A 241 -18.54 -2.63 -24.32
CA VAL A 241 -18.63 -3.14 -22.95
C VAL A 241 -18.67 -4.66 -22.99
N THR A 242 -17.64 -5.30 -22.44
CA THR A 242 -17.58 -6.73 -22.13
C THR A 242 -17.72 -6.94 -20.61
N PRO A 243 -18.00 -8.16 -20.12
CA PRO A 243 -18.01 -8.44 -18.69
C PRO A 243 -16.69 -8.11 -17.97
N GLU A 244 -15.55 -8.16 -18.66
CA GLU A 244 -14.24 -7.76 -18.10
C GLU A 244 -13.97 -6.26 -18.19
N THR A 245 -14.82 -5.50 -18.89
CA THR A 245 -14.64 -4.05 -19.03
C THR A 245 -14.80 -3.37 -17.67
N PRO A 246 -13.82 -2.59 -17.20
CA PRO A 246 -13.94 -1.91 -15.92
C PRO A 246 -15.12 -0.93 -15.89
N HIS A 247 -15.90 -0.96 -14.81
CA HIS A 247 -17.04 -0.08 -14.61
C HIS A 247 -16.56 1.37 -14.44
N PRO A 248 -17.35 2.36 -14.91
CA PRO A 248 -17.00 3.77 -14.74
C PRO A 248 -16.91 4.15 -13.25
N VAL A 249 -16.04 5.10 -12.95
CA VAL A 249 -15.91 5.68 -11.61
C VAL A 249 -16.99 6.75 -11.42
N PRO A 250 -17.76 6.73 -10.33
CA PRO A 250 -18.78 7.76 -10.05
C PRO A 250 -18.21 9.17 -9.92
N GLU A 251 -19.00 10.19 -10.27
CA GLU A 251 -18.59 11.61 -10.24
C GLU A 251 -18.25 12.13 -8.83
N ASN A 252 -18.80 11.50 -7.78
CA ASN A 252 -18.48 11.88 -6.41
C ASN A 252 -17.08 11.44 -5.96
N VAL A 253 -16.40 10.58 -6.74
CA VAL A 253 -14.97 10.28 -6.54
C VAL A 253 -14.15 11.37 -7.23
N LEU A 254 -13.70 12.35 -6.44
CA LEU A 254 -13.09 13.59 -6.92
C LEU A 254 -11.69 13.40 -7.52
N ALA A 255 -10.91 12.47 -6.96
CA ALA A 255 -9.55 12.21 -7.38
C ALA A 255 -9.07 10.82 -6.95
N GLY A 256 -8.10 10.28 -7.69
CA GLY A 256 -7.30 9.14 -7.25
C GLY A 256 -5.81 9.45 -7.31
N CYS A 257 -5.14 9.26 -6.18
CA CYS A 257 -3.74 9.60 -6.00
C CYS A 257 -2.88 8.33 -6.03
N PHE A 258 -1.97 8.24 -7.00
CA PHE A 258 -0.91 7.24 -6.96
C PHE A 258 0.12 7.72 -5.92
N THR A 259 0.43 6.92 -4.91
CA THR A 259 1.39 7.28 -3.84
C THR A 259 2.71 6.57 -4.03
N ASP A 260 3.73 7.01 -3.29
CA ASP A 260 5.08 6.43 -3.27
C ASP A 260 5.75 6.42 -4.66
N ILE A 261 5.32 7.30 -5.57
CA ILE A 261 5.86 7.42 -6.94
C ILE A 261 7.35 7.80 -6.92
N LEU A 262 7.73 8.63 -5.94
CA LEU A 262 9.06 9.19 -5.79
C LEU A 262 9.79 8.55 -4.61
N TYR A 263 11.07 8.34 -4.83
CA TYR A 263 11.99 7.87 -3.83
C TYR A 263 12.21 8.90 -2.71
N SER A 264 11.95 8.52 -1.46
CA SER A 264 12.19 9.38 -0.28
C SER A 264 13.44 8.99 0.52
N ASP A 265 13.91 7.74 0.46
CA ASP A 265 15.07 7.28 1.24
C ASP A 265 15.97 6.28 0.44
N PRO A 266 17.27 6.58 0.26
CA PRO A 266 18.36 5.68 -0.16
C PRO A 266 18.19 4.19 0.19
N ASN A 267 17.72 3.90 1.40
CA ASN A 267 17.68 2.56 1.96
C ASN A 267 16.29 1.90 1.93
N GLN A 268 15.26 2.58 1.41
CA GLN A 268 13.89 2.05 1.35
C GLN A 268 13.27 2.28 -0.04
N SER A 269 13.77 1.59 -1.06
CA SER A 269 13.02 1.48 -2.31
C SER A 269 11.92 0.43 -2.14
N GLY A 270 10.69 0.89 -1.89
CA GLY A 270 9.52 0.02 -1.82
C GLY A 270 9.02 -0.43 -3.20
N PRO A 271 8.15 -1.46 -3.27
CA PRO A 271 7.56 -1.98 -4.52
C PRO A 271 6.64 -0.98 -5.28
N GLN A 272 6.58 0.26 -4.82
CA GLN A 272 5.69 1.32 -5.29
C GLN A 272 6.44 2.45 -6.00
N THR A 273 7.78 2.49 -5.88
CA THR A 273 8.62 3.53 -6.44
C THR A 273 8.69 3.44 -7.96
N TRP A 274 8.10 4.41 -8.65
CA TRP A 274 8.10 4.44 -10.12
C TRP A 274 9.35 5.11 -10.69
N TYR A 275 9.95 6.03 -9.94
CA TYR A 275 11.20 6.71 -10.28
C TYR A 275 12.31 6.21 -9.36
N LEU A 276 13.21 5.42 -9.93
CA LEU A 276 14.26 4.74 -9.19
C LEU A 276 15.43 5.69 -8.86
N PRO A 277 16.24 5.36 -7.85
CA PRO A 277 17.30 6.24 -7.34
C PRO A 277 18.43 6.49 -8.34
N ASP A 278 18.64 5.55 -9.24
CA ASP A 278 19.61 5.61 -10.35
C ASP A 278 19.13 6.44 -11.54
N GLY A 279 17.91 6.98 -11.47
CA GLY A 279 17.27 7.74 -12.53
C GLY A 279 16.52 6.88 -13.55
N GLU A 280 16.54 5.55 -13.41
CA GLU A 280 15.67 4.68 -14.19
C GLU A 280 14.20 4.85 -13.75
N VAL A 281 13.28 4.44 -14.62
CA VAL A 281 11.84 4.53 -14.35
C VAL A 281 11.16 3.23 -14.72
N LEU A 282 10.13 2.87 -13.95
CA LEU A 282 9.28 1.73 -14.29
C LEU A 282 8.51 2.00 -15.59
N PRO A 283 8.14 0.95 -16.37
CA PRO A 283 7.44 1.12 -17.65
C PRO A 283 6.13 1.91 -17.57
N VAL A 284 5.49 1.93 -16.40
CA VAL A 284 4.26 2.70 -16.12
C VAL A 284 4.45 4.19 -16.37
N VAL A 285 5.62 4.76 -16.06
CA VAL A 285 5.91 6.19 -16.21
C VAL A 285 5.84 6.60 -17.68
N GLN A 286 6.48 5.83 -18.56
CA GLN A 286 6.48 6.10 -19.99
C GLN A 286 5.09 5.92 -20.59
N LYS A 287 4.37 4.85 -20.21
CA LYS A 287 2.99 4.62 -20.70
C LYS A 287 2.02 5.73 -20.28
N LEU A 288 2.10 6.22 -19.03
CA LEU A 288 1.27 7.33 -18.56
C LEU A 288 1.61 8.65 -19.24
N LYS A 289 2.91 8.94 -19.46
CA LYS A 289 3.32 10.13 -20.23
C LYS A 289 2.76 10.11 -21.66
N ILE A 290 2.88 8.97 -22.36
CA ILE A 290 2.34 8.80 -23.72
C ILE A 290 0.81 9.00 -23.71
N TRP A 291 0.10 8.34 -22.79
CA TRP A 291 -1.34 8.50 -22.66
C TRP A 291 -1.73 9.96 -22.38
N HIS A 292 -1.09 10.61 -21.42
CA HIS A 292 -1.38 12.00 -21.07
C HIS A 292 -1.15 12.95 -22.25
N SER A 293 -0.03 12.82 -22.97
CA SER A 293 0.24 13.61 -24.17
C SER A 293 -0.81 13.38 -25.26
N SER A 294 -1.23 12.13 -25.50
CA SER A 294 -2.30 11.84 -26.46
C SER A 294 -3.64 12.48 -26.08
N ARG A 295 -3.90 12.60 -24.77
CA ARG A 295 -5.12 13.21 -24.25
C ARG A 295 -5.11 14.74 -24.39
N GLN A 296 -3.96 15.37 -24.22
CA GLN A 296 -3.82 16.81 -24.47
C GLN A 296 -4.06 17.16 -25.94
N LEU A 297 -3.62 16.30 -26.87
CA LEU A 297 -3.84 16.46 -28.32
C LEU A 297 -5.29 16.24 -28.76
N THR A 298 -6.10 15.50 -27.98
CA THR A 298 -7.52 15.24 -28.29
C THR A 298 -8.49 16.23 -27.62
N GLN A 299 -8.01 17.09 -26.71
CA GLN A 299 -8.76 18.29 -26.33
C GLN A 299 -8.69 19.32 -27.47
N PRO A 300 -9.74 20.11 -27.73
CA PRO A 300 -9.89 20.92 -28.94
C PRO A 300 -9.02 22.19 -28.96
N HIS A 301 -7.73 22.07 -28.65
CA HIS A 301 -6.72 23.03 -29.04
C HIS A 301 -5.49 22.29 -29.60
N ASP A 302 -5.29 22.52 -30.90
CA ASP A 302 -4.07 22.34 -31.68
C ASP A 302 -3.78 20.93 -32.27
N ILE A 303 -4.37 20.69 -33.45
CA ILE A 303 -3.79 19.79 -34.45
C ILE A 303 -2.84 20.60 -35.33
N PRO A 304 -1.56 20.21 -35.42
CA PRO A 304 -0.87 20.28 -36.70
C PRO A 304 -0.48 18.90 -37.23
N LEU A 305 -0.93 18.71 -38.47
CA LEU A 305 -0.66 17.73 -39.53
C LEU A 305 0.70 16.98 -39.51
N GLU A 306 0.60 15.72 -39.95
CA GLU A 306 1.64 14.70 -40.19
C GLU A 306 2.90 15.16 -40.93
N VAL A 307 4.04 14.54 -40.57
CA VAL A 307 5.06 14.13 -41.56
C VAL A 307 5.60 12.73 -41.18
N THR A 308 5.32 11.78 -42.07
CA THR A 308 5.93 10.46 -42.21
C THR A 308 7.44 10.55 -42.45
N ASN A 309 8.22 9.64 -41.87
CA ASN A 309 9.26 8.92 -42.62
C ASN A 309 9.77 7.68 -41.88
N SER A 310 9.63 6.55 -42.57
CA SER A 310 10.27 5.26 -42.35
C SER A 310 11.78 5.32 -42.61
N ASN A 311 12.58 4.59 -41.84
CA ASN A 311 13.56 3.63 -42.37
C ASN A 311 14.16 2.71 -41.29
N GLN A 312 14.35 1.47 -41.72
CA GLN A 312 14.86 0.29 -41.01
C GLN A 312 16.36 0.38 -40.70
N SER A 313 16.82 -0.36 -39.69
CA SER A 313 17.79 -1.45 -39.90
C SER A 313 18.10 -2.22 -38.61
N VAL A 314 18.02 -3.55 -38.75
CA VAL A 314 18.54 -4.60 -37.86
C VAL A 314 20.06 -4.57 -37.85
N GLU A 315 20.71 -4.72 -36.70
CA GLU A 315 21.98 -5.45 -36.62
C GLU A 315 22.31 -5.91 -35.19
N SER A 316 22.68 -7.19 -35.14
CA SER A 316 23.15 -7.98 -34.01
C SER A 316 24.53 -7.52 -33.54
N ASN A 317 24.84 -7.66 -32.24
CA ASN A 317 26.18 -8.09 -31.84
C ASN A 317 26.24 -8.62 -30.40
N SER A 318 26.99 -9.71 -30.29
CA SER A 318 27.32 -10.53 -29.14
C SER A 318 28.67 -10.14 -28.51
N ASN A 319 28.85 -10.56 -27.24
CA ASN A 319 30.08 -10.62 -26.42
C ASN A 319 30.48 -9.28 -25.74
N HIS A 320 30.94 -9.23 -24.48
CA HIS A 320 31.80 -10.18 -23.77
C HIS A 320 31.69 -10.00 -22.24
N ASN A 321 31.88 -11.11 -21.51
CA ASN A 321 32.02 -11.19 -20.06
C ASN A 321 33.14 -10.30 -19.50
N GLN A 322 32.91 -9.64 -18.35
CA GLN A 322 33.97 -9.32 -17.39
C GLN A 322 33.49 -9.50 -15.96
N THR A 323 33.90 -10.61 -15.37
CA THR A 323 33.96 -10.89 -13.93
C THR A 323 34.89 -9.89 -13.24
N LYS A 324 34.48 -9.39 -12.07
CA LYS A 324 35.38 -8.75 -11.10
C LYS A 324 35.11 -9.33 -9.70
N ASP A 325 36.09 -10.09 -9.25
CA ASP A 325 36.21 -10.65 -7.91
C ASP A 325 36.21 -9.55 -6.82
N LEU A 326 35.43 -9.78 -5.76
CA LEU A 326 35.63 -9.13 -4.46
C LEU A 326 35.79 -10.22 -3.39
N LYS A 327 36.92 -10.14 -2.69
CA LYS A 327 37.44 -11.12 -1.73
C LYS A 327 36.56 -11.23 -0.47
N LEU A 328 36.36 -12.46 0.01
CA LEU A 328 35.82 -12.74 1.35
C LEU A 328 36.93 -12.64 2.40
N ASP A 329 36.70 -11.82 3.42
CA ASP A 329 37.45 -11.87 4.67
C ASP A 329 36.98 -13.08 5.50
N GLN A 330 37.94 -13.85 5.98
CA GLN A 330 37.75 -15.09 6.75
C GLN A 330 37.20 -14.79 8.15
N PHE A 331 36.08 -15.42 8.51
CA PHE A 331 35.59 -15.43 9.89
C PHE A 331 36.31 -16.52 10.70
N ASP A 332 37.01 -16.12 11.77
CA ASP A 332 37.64 -17.01 12.74
C ASP A 332 36.60 -17.92 13.42
N ILE A 333 36.76 -19.24 13.28
CA ILE A 333 35.91 -20.25 13.94
C ILE A 333 36.62 -20.74 15.20
N PRO A 334 36.03 -20.61 16.41
CA PRO A 334 36.59 -21.21 17.61
C PRO A 334 36.48 -22.74 17.57
N VAL A 335 37.60 -23.37 17.88
CA VAL A 335 37.80 -24.83 18.00
C VAL A 335 36.87 -25.41 19.08
N ARG A 336 36.06 -26.39 18.66
CA ARG A 336 35.02 -27.13 19.41
C ARG A 336 33.76 -26.30 19.74
N VAL A 337 32.94 -26.11 18.71
CA VAL A 337 31.55 -25.67 18.86
C VAL A 337 30.78 -26.80 19.56
N THR A 338 30.58 -26.69 20.88
CA THR A 338 29.45 -27.38 21.50
C THR A 338 28.20 -26.88 20.78
N LYS A 339 27.33 -27.79 20.35
CA LYS A 339 26.11 -27.44 19.61
C LYS A 339 24.92 -27.45 20.59
N PRO A 340 24.73 -26.39 21.41
CA PRO A 340 23.67 -26.38 22.43
C PRO A 340 22.26 -26.40 21.83
N ILE A 341 22.12 -26.02 20.55
CA ILE A 341 20.84 -26.03 19.85
C ILE A 341 20.68 -27.36 19.11
N LYS A 342 19.64 -28.12 19.42
CA LYS A 342 19.40 -29.41 18.76
C LYS A 342 18.91 -29.26 17.32
N HIS A 343 17.95 -28.36 17.10
CA HIS A 343 17.37 -28.13 15.77
C HIS A 343 17.00 -26.65 15.63
N TYR A 344 17.61 -25.98 14.66
CA TYR A 344 17.35 -24.58 14.35
C TYR A 344 16.60 -24.46 13.03
N LEU A 345 15.44 -23.79 13.05
CA LEU A 345 14.71 -23.41 11.85
C LEU A 345 15.13 -21.98 11.48
N LEU A 346 16.01 -21.86 10.49
CA LEU A 346 16.50 -20.58 10.00
C LEU A 346 15.49 -20.02 8.98
N LEU A 347 14.78 -18.98 9.41
CA LEU A 347 13.82 -18.25 8.59
C LEU A 347 14.43 -16.98 8.00
N PRO A 348 13.97 -16.53 6.82
CA PRO A 348 14.42 -15.29 6.23
C PRO A 348 14.01 -14.10 7.08
N GLN A 349 14.96 -13.20 7.31
CA GLN A 349 14.69 -11.90 7.89
C GLN A 349 15.02 -10.81 6.88
N TYR A 350 14.02 -9.99 6.57
CA TYR A 350 14.15 -8.82 5.72
C TYR A 350 14.18 -7.56 6.59
N GLU A 351 14.56 -6.43 6.00
CA GLU A 351 14.63 -5.14 6.72
C GLU A 351 13.26 -4.67 7.22
N TRP A 352 12.17 -5.07 6.55
CA TRP A 352 10.79 -4.81 6.94
C TRP A 352 10.21 -5.85 7.92
N GLY A 353 11.05 -6.79 8.39
CA GLY A 353 10.68 -7.85 9.33
C GLY A 353 10.57 -9.23 8.67
N VAL A 354 9.86 -10.13 9.34
CA VAL A 354 9.65 -11.50 8.88
C VAL A 354 8.37 -11.55 8.09
N ALA A 355 8.42 -12.06 6.85
CA ALA A 355 7.22 -12.25 6.07
C ALA A 355 6.25 -13.18 6.81
N THR A 356 5.02 -12.73 7.05
CA THR A 356 4.00 -13.48 7.80
C THR A 356 3.78 -14.88 7.21
N TRP A 357 3.90 -15.02 5.90
CA TRP A 357 3.76 -16.30 5.22
C TRP A 357 4.84 -17.32 5.58
N TYR A 358 6.09 -16.93 5.88
CA TYR A 358 7.12 -17.87 6.35
C TYR A 358 6.75 -18.44 7.72
N LEU A 359 6.09 -17.64 8.56
CA LEU A 359 5.64 -18.05 9.89
C LEU A 359 4.42 -18.98 9.80
N GLU A 360 3.46 -18.65 8.93
CA GLU A 360 2.27 -19.48 8.68
C GLU A 360 2.64 -20.82 8.02
N ALA A 361 3.48 -20.82 6.98
CA ALA A 361 3.93 -22.04 6.31
C ALA A 361 4.78 -22.93 7.24
N SER A 362 5.50 -22.32 8.18
CA SER A 362 6.29 -23.07 9.17
C SER A 362 5.46 -23.57 10.35
N GLN A 363 4.23 -23.11 10.54
CA GLN A 363 3.41 -23.44 11.71
C GLN A 363 3.22 -24.96 11.90
N PRO A 364 2.89 -25.76 10.87
CA PRO A 364 2.76 -27.22 11.04
C PRO A 364 4.08 -27.90 11.40
N TYR A 365 5.21 -27.40 10.85
CA TYR A 365 6.54 -27.91 11.14
C TYR A 365 6.97 -27.60 12.57
N ILE A 366 6.69 -26.38 13.03
CA ILE A 366 6.98 -25.93 14.38
C ILE A 366 6.21 -26.78 15.38
N GLN A 367 4.93 -27.05 15.12
CA GLN A 367 4.11 -27.92 15.97
C GLN A 367 4.61 -29.36 16.00
N LYS A 368 5.07 -29.89 14.86
CA LYS A 368 5.53 -31.28 14.72
C LYS A 368 6.91 -31.53 15.34
N TYR A 369 7.85 -30.61 15.18
CA TYR A 369 9.26 -30.82 15.53
C TYR A 369 9.78 -29.94 16.67
N SER A 370 9.04 -28.90 17.05
CA SER A 370 9.42 -27.93 18.10
C SER A 370 10.89 -27.43 17.98
N PRO A 371 11.34 -26.98 16.79
CA PRO A 371 12.69 -26.45 16.62
C PRO A 371 12.85 -25.11 17.34
N THR A 372 14.09 -24.74 17.64
CA THR A 372 14.43 -23.34 17.96
C THR A 372 14.28 -22.53 16.69
N ILE A 373 13.38 -21.54 16.68
CA ILE A 373 13.15 -20.68 15.52
C ILE A 373 14.02 -19.44 15.65
N GLY A 374 14.69 -19.07 14.56
CA GLY A 374 15.37 -17.79 14.53
C GLY A 374 15.85 -17.39 13.15
N PHE A 375 16.57 -16.28 13.13
CA PHE A 375 16.89 -15.54 11.91
C PHE A 375 18.39 -15.30 11.76
N SER A 376 19.19 -15.75 12.74
CA SER A 376 20.61 -15.48 12.82
C SER A 376 21.40 -16.65 12.25
N ILE A 377 22.15 -16.38 11.18
CA ILE A 377 23.13 -17.34 10.64
C ILE A 377 24.13 -17.76 11.72
N LYS A 378 24.57 -16.82 12.58
CA LYS A 378 25.52 -17.12 13.67
C LYS A 378 24.94 -18.11 14.68
N GLU A 379 23.66 -18.02 14.99
CA GLU A 379 22.99 -18.98 15.88
C GLU A 379 22.80 -20.34 15.19
N ALA A 380 22.53 -20.36 13.88
CA ALA A 380 22.45 -21.60 13.12
C ALA A 380 23.75 -22.42 13.17
N PHE A 381 24.92 -21.77 13.21
CA PHE A 381 26.22 -22.44 13.41
C PHE A 381 26.36 -23.11 14.79
N LEU A 382 25.52 -22.79 15.78
CA LEU A 382 25.50 -23.43 17.09
C LEU A 382 24.55 -24.64 17.14
N ALA A 383 23.91 -25.00 16.02
CA ALA A 383 22.89 -26.04 15.98
C ALA A 383 23.36 -27.37 15.40
N GLU A 384 22.95 -28.50 15.97
CA GLU A 384 23.24 -29.85 15.46
C GLU A 384 22.52 -30.10 14.13
N LYS A 385 21.27 -29.65 14.01
CA LYS A 385 20.47 -29.70 12.77
C LYS A 385 19.99 -28.30 12.41
N VAL A 386 20.11 -27.91 11.14
CA VAL A 386 19.60 -26.64 10.63
C VAL A 386 18.64 -26.90 9.46
N THR A 387 17.41 -26.40 9.58
CA THR A 387 16.47 -26.34 8.45
C THR A 387 16.47 -24.92 7.93
N VAL A 388 16.99 -24.73 6.71
CA VAL A 388 17.07 -23.42 6.07
C VAL A 388 15.86 -23.25 5.15
N VAL A 389 15.03 -22.25 5.43
CA VAL A 389 13.86 -21.94 4.61
C VAL A 389 14.19 -20.76 3.72
N GLY A 390 14.22 -20.97 2.40
CA GLY A 390 14.60 -19.96 1.40
C GLY A 390 15.70 -20.41 0.43
N GLY A 391 15.83 -19.69 -0.69
CA GLY A 391 16.75 -20.02 -1.79
C GLY A 391 18.02 -19.16 -1.83
N ILE A 392 18.77 -19.27 -2.93
CA ILE A 392 20.04 -18.55 -3.19
C ILE A 392 19.85 -17.02 -3.20
N HIS A 393 18.63 -16.53 -3.46
CA HIS A 393 18.29 -15.11 -3.37
C HIS A 393 18.17 -14.58 -1.92
N THR A 394 18.20 -15.46 -0.92
CA THR A 394 17.94 -15.12 0.48
C THR A 394 19.15 -15.35 1.38
N TYR A 395 20.03 -16.27 1.02
CA TYR A 395 21.23 -16.60 1.78
C TYR A 395 22.44 -16.72 0.86
N PRO A 396 23.67 -16.46 1.35
CA PRO A 396 24.89 -16.70 0.59
C PRO A 396 24.96 -18.13 0.08
N GLU A 397 25.41 -18.32 -1.17
CA GLU A 397 25.49 -19.65 -1.83
C GLU A 397 26.36 -20.64 -1.04
N GLN A 398 27.34 -20.13 -0.28
CA GLN A 398 28.27 -20.92 0.53
C GLN A 398 27.71 -21.32 1.91
N LEU A 399 26.57 -20.75 2.35
CA LEU A 399 26.05 -20.92 3.71
C LEU A 399 25.85 -22.38 4.09
N ILE A 400 25.26 -23.17 3.20
CA ILE A 400 24.96 -24.59 3.47
C ILE A 400 26.25 -25.37 3.66
N THR A 401 27.22 -25.16 2.77
CA THR A 401 28.52 -25.82 2.82
C THR A 401 29.30 -25.44 4.08
N GLU A 402 29.21 -24.20 4.54
CA GLU A 402 29.86 -23.77 5.78
C GLU A 402 29.20 -24.37 7.03
N LEU A 403 27.86 -24.40 7.08
CA LEU A 403 27.11 -25.03 8.17
C LEU A 403 27.45 -26.53 8.28
N GLU A 404 27.50 -27.25 7.16
CA GLU A 404 27.90 -28.66 7.11
C GLU A 404 29.35 -28.88 7.57
N LYS A 405 30.30 -28.04 7.11
CA LYS A 405 31.70 -28.08 7.57
C LYS A 405 31.82 -27.83 9.08
N SER A 406 30.92 -27.05 9.66
CA SER A 406 30.88 -26.80 11.11
C SER A 406 30.29 -27.95 11.93
N GLY A 407 29.89 -29.05 11.27
CA GLY A 407 29.31 -30.23 11.90
C GLY A 407 27.78 -30.19 12.08
N SER A 408 27.08 -29.29 11.41
CA SER A 408 25.61 -29.24 11.40
C SER A 408 25.04 -30.10 10.27
N THR A 409 23.96 -30.83 10.52
CA THR A 409 23.17 -31.48 9.47
C THR A 409 22.21 -30.47 8.87
N VAL A 410 22.33 -30.16 7.58
CA VAL A 410 21.53 -29.10 6.96
C VAL A 410 20.46 -29.68 6.04
N VAL A 411 19.25 -29.14 6.13
CA VAL A 411 18.16 -29.41 5.18
C VAL A 411 17.70 -28.07 4.62
N GLN A 412 17.96 -27.82 3.34
CA GLN A 412 17.39 -26.67 2.65
C GLN A 412 16.00 -27.01 2.13
N ILE A 413 15.08 -26.07 2.33
CA ILE A 413 13.74 -26.08 1.76
C ILE A 413 13.59 -24.77 0.98
N SER A 414 13.59 -24.90 -0.35
CA SER A 414 13.40 -23.81 -1.30
C SER A 414 12.20 -24.12 -2.20
N GLY A 415 11.55 -23.08 -2.70
CA GLY A 415 10.30 -23.18 -3.45
C GLY A 415 9.36 -22.02 -3.11
N ASN A 416 8.16 -22.00 -3.69
CA ASN A 416 7.13 -21.04 -3.30
C ASN A 416 6.52 -21.39 -1.92
N GLY A 417 5.61 -20.57 -1.38
CA GLY A 417 4.99 -20.79 -0.07
C GLY A 417 4.31 -22.17 0.10
N THR A 418 3.71 -22.69 -0.97
CA THR A 418 3.05 -24.01 -1.00
C THR A 418 4.06 -25.15 -1.05
N ASP A 419 5.14 -25.00 -1.83
CA ASP A 419 6.24 -25.97 -1.86
C ASP A 419 6.91 -26.05 -0.50
N ILE A 420 7.17 -24.90 0.13
CA ILE A 420 7.77 -24.81 1.45
C ILE A 420 6.84 -25.46 2.49
N ALA A 421 5.55 -25.12 2.52
CA ALA A 421 4.59 -25.73 3.45
C ALA A 421 4.45 -27.25 3.23
N THR A 422 4.45 -27.72 1.98
CA THR A 422 4.36 -29.14 1.63
C THR A 422 5.62 -29.90 2.03
N LEU A 423 6.80 -29.36 1.70
CA LEU A 423 8.09 -29.95 2.05
C LEU A 423 8.32 -29.94 3.57
N LEU A 424 7.87 -28.90 4.26
CA LEU A 424 7.86 -28.82 5.72
C LEU A 424 6.87 -29.81 6.33
N THR A 425 5.75 -30.13 5.68
CA THR A 425 4.80 -31.13 6.22
C THR A 425 5.31 -32.57 6.07
N ILE A 426 6.00 -32.85 4.96
CA ILE A 426 6.46 -34.20 4.59
C ILE A 426 7.78 -34.59 5.27
N LYS A 427 8.73 -33.66 5.41
CA LYS A 427 10.00 -33.91 6.12
C LYS A 427 9.86 -33.78 7.62
#